data_AF-A0A4Q4TX43-F1
#
_entry.id   AF-A0A4Q4TX43-F1
#
_cell.length_a   1.000
_cell.length_b   1.000
_cell.length_c   1.000
_cell.angle_alpha   90.00
_cell.angle_beta   90.00
_cell.angle_gamma   90.00
#
_symmetry.space_group_name_H-M   'P 1'
#
loop_
_entity.id
_entity.type
_entity.pdbx_description
1 polymer ?
#
loop_
_entity_poly.entity_id
_entity_poly.type
_entity_poly.pdbx_seq_one_letter_code
_entity_poly.pdbx_strand_id
1 'polypeptide(L)'
;MDDSTSNITPAGQDNQNQDPSPSSPGPHVDTTTVPAPPEEQPTGSPEYRILYLLSYVPSPLFPGHWSMWVPYRGSDGSASGKGTRLHVTGDSRSGFAHDFAHDFDRGYDPGEDDRRPWARAVARIEERRVEDPPTPEGASAPRGV
;
A
#
# COMPACT_ATOMS: atom_id res chain seq x y z
N MET A 1 46.99 50.46 -3.18
CA MET A 1 47.15 51.66 -4.01
C MET A 1 46.03 51.62 -5.02
N ASP A 2 44.83 52.02 -4.61
CA ASP A 2 44.21 53.35 -4.83
C ASP A 2 43.57 53.36 -6.24
N ASP A 3 42.37 53.84 -6.53
CA ASP A 3 41.17 54.25 -5.80
C ASP A 3 40.18 54.71 -6.91
N SER A 4 38.98 55.18 -6.52
CA SER A 4 38.11 56.09 -7.29
C SER A 4 37.13 55.46 -8.30
N THR A 5 35.86 55.24 -7.95
CA THR A 5 34.76 56.19 -7.65
C THR A 5 34.21 56.91 -8.87
N SER A 6 32.91 56.70 -9.15
CA SER A 6 32.03 57.73 -9.70
C SER A 6 30.57 57.41 -9.35
N ASN A 7 30.11 58.07 -8.29
CA ASN A 7 28.71 58.36 -8.02
C ASN A 7 28.21 59.39 -9.03
N ILE A 8 26.96 59.25 -9.50
CA ILE A 8 26.11 60.39 -9.81
C ILE A 8 24.68 60.10 -9.32
N THR A 9 24.28 60.80 -8.28
CA THR A 9 22.90 61.12 -7.86
C THR A 9 22.89 62.66 -7.78
N PRO A 10 21.84 63.40 -8.22
CA PRO A 10 20.66 63.72 -7.38
C PRO A 10 19.38 63.95 -8.24
N ALA A 11 18.18 64.26 -7.77
CA ALA A 11 17.61 64.63 -6.47
C ALA A 11 16.09 64.43 -6.57
N GLY A 12 15.40 64.28 -5.44
CA GLY A 12 13.93 64.24 -5.41
C GLY A 12 13.31 64.14 -4.02
N GLN A 13 13.71 65.05 -3.12
CA GLN A 13 12.99 65.61 -1.97
C GLN A 13 12.35 64.70 -0.87
N ASP A 14 13.03 64.65 0.27
CA ASP A 14 12.74 65.37 1.53
C ASP A 14 11.30 65.41 2.08
N ASN A 15 11.08 64.73 3.22
CA ASN A 15 10.58 65.30 4.50
C ASN A 15 10.33 64.16 5.51
N GLN A 16 11.24 63.92 6.46
CA GLN A 16 11.29 64.52 7.80
C GLN A 16 10.16 64.08 8.75
N ASN A 17 10.60 63.36 9.80
CA ASN A 17 10.19 63.42 11.21
C ASN A 17 9.27 62.36 11.85
N GLN A 18 9.93 61.56 12.72
CA GLN A 18 9.63 61.23 14.13
C GLN A 18 9.24 59.79 14.51
N ASP A 19 10.10 59.19 15.34
CA ASP A 19 9.93 58.02 16.23
C ASP A 19 9.15 58.46 17.50
N PRO A 20 8.38 57.63 18.24
CA PRO A 20 8.93 56.50 19.02
C PRO A 20 8.03 55.23 19.13
N SER A 21 8.65 54.07 19.36
CA SER A 21 8.00 52.83 19.92
C SER A 21 7.41 53.08 21.34
N PRO A 22 6.49 52.27 21.96
CA PRO A 22 6.24 50.81 21.83
C PRO A 22 4.76 50.30 21.99
N SER A 23 4.48 48.99 21.76
CA SER A 23 3.57 48.07 22.53
C SER A 23 2.84 46.98 21.69
N SER A 24 2.96 45.70 22.11
CA SER A 24 2.23 44.47 21.67
C SER A 24 0.71 44.52 21.99
N PRO A 25 -0.22 43.64 21.47
CA PRO A 25 -0.10 42.17 21.27
C PRO A 25 -0.89 41.46 20.10
N GLY A 26 -0.46 40.26 19.69
CA GLY A 26 -1.27 39.17 19.06
C GLY A 26 -1.83 39.38 17.63
N PRO A 27 -2.05 38.31 16.81
CA PRO A 27 -2.92 37.20 17.18
C PRO A 27 -2.27 35.82 17.04
N HIS A 28 -2.63 34.94 17.97
CA HIS A 28 -2.49 33.49 17.82
C HIS A 28 -3.24 33.05 16.55
N VAL A 29 -2.53 32.43 15.62
CA VAL A 29 -3.16 31.58 14.60
C VAL A 29 -3.57 30.29 15.30
N ASP A 30 -4.84 30.20 15.71
CA ASP A 30 -5.50 28.93 16.00
C ASP A 30 -5.61 28.15 14.69
N THR A 31 -4.56 27.43 14.34
CA THR A 31 -4.69 26.30 13.43
C THR A 31 -5.26 25.16 14.27
N THR A 32 -6.59 25.06 14.31
CA THR A 32 -7.26 23.84 14.74
C THR A 32 -6.92 22.74 13.74
N THR A 33 -5.80 22.06 13.96
CA THR A 33 -5.53 20.76 13.36
C THR A 33 -6.58 19.80 13.92
N VAL A 34 -7.65 19.59 13.15
CA VAL A 34 -8.56 18.45 13.36
C VAL A 34 -7.69 17.20 13.30
N PRO A 35 -7.54 16.42 14.39
CA PRO A 35 -6.86 15.14 14.31
C PRO A 35 -7.64 14.28 13.31
N ALA A 36 -6.94 13.60 12.40
CA ALA A 36 -7.56 12.55 11.59
C ALA A 36 -8.34 11.61 12.53
N PRO A 37 -9.57 11.20 12.17
CA PRO A 37 -10.31 10.27 13.00
C PRO A 37 -9.43 9.03 13.21
N PRO A 38 -9.35 8.49 14.44
CA PRO A 38 -8.62 7.26 14.68
C PRO A 38 -9.20 6.21 13.73
N GLU A 39 -8.33 5.54 12.94
CA GLU A 39 -8.73 4.36 12.18
C GLU A 39 -9.58 3.49 13.10
N GLU A 40 -10.87 3.33 12.79
CA GLU A 40 -11.79 2.55 13.62
C GLU A 40 -11.20 1.15 13.76
N GLN A 41 -10.57 0.88 14.90
CA GLN A 41 -10.14 -0.46 15.23
C GLN A 41 -11.41 -1.29 15.40
N PRO A 42 -11.65 -2.31 14.57
CA PRO A 42 -12.81 -3.17 14.72
C PRO A 42 -12.82 -3.75 16.12
N THR A 43 -13.90 -3.55 16.86
CA THR A 43 -14.13 -4.05 18.23
C THR A 43 -14.39 -5.55 18.30
N GLY A 44 -14.30 -6.26 17.18
CA GLY A 44 -14.37 -7.72 17.08
C GLY A 44 -13.00 -8.39 17.17
N SER A 45 -12.98 -9.67 17.55
CA SER A 45 -11.77 -10.48 17.39
C SER A 45 -11.37 -10.51 15.91
N PRO A 46 -10.10 -10.25 15.56
CA PRO A 46 -9.67 -10.27 14.17
C PRO A 46 -9.92 -11.65 13.57
N GLU A 47 -10.65 -11.69 12.46
CA GLU A 47 -10.70 -12.87 11.60
C GLU A 47 -9.38 -12.99 10.83
N TYR A 48 -8.97 -14.22 10.50
CA TYR A 48 -7.70 -14.49 9.84
C TYR A 48 -7.83 -15.50 8.70
N ARG A 49 -7.03 -15.32 7.66
CA ARG A 49 -6.80 -16.30 6.59
C ARG A 49 -5.41 -16.90 6.67
N ILE A 50 -5.24 -18.08 6.07
CA ILE A 50 -3.93 -18.71 5.95
C ILE A 50 -3.24 -18.18 4.68
N LEU A 51 -2.00 -17.72 4.84
CA LEU A 51 -1.08 -17.46 3.75
C LEU A 51 -0.29 -18.72 3.44
N TYR A 52 -0.27 -19.11 2.17
CA TYR A 52 0.48 -20.25 1.68
C TYR A 52 1.71 -19.82 0.89
N LEU A 53 2.80 -20.58 1.06
CA LEU A 53 3.95 -20.58 0.17
C LEU A 53 3.76 -21.71 -0.85
N LEU A 54 3.80 -21.35 -2.13
CA LEU A 54 3.78 -22.26 -3.26
C LEU A 54 5.21 -22.46 -3.74
N SER A 55 5.68 -23.71 -3.80
CA SER A 55 7.00 -24.05 -4.33
C SER A 55 6.86 -24.95 -5.55
N TYR A 56 7.52 -24.58 -6.64
CA TYR A 56 7.47 -25.31 -7.90
C TYR A 56 8.72 -26.20 -8.00
N VAL A 57 8.71 -27.36 -7.33
CA VAL A 57 9.86 -28.29 -7.30
C VAL A 57 9.48 -29.66 -7.89
N PRO A 58 10.30 -30.22 -8.81
CA PRO A 58 11.47 -29.60 -9.44
C PRO A 58 11.02 -28.66 -10.56
N SER A 59 11.35 -27.36 -10.48
CA SER A 59 11.24 -26.46 -11.63
C SER A 59 12.53 -26.59 -12.45
N PRO A 60 12.49 -27.16 -13.66
CA PRO A 60 13.69 -27.33 -14.49
C PRO A 60 14.22 -26.00 -15.04
N LEU A 61 13.38 -24.95 -15.06
CA LEU A 61 13.72 -23.65 -15.64
C LEU A 61 14.18 -22.64 -14.58
N PHE A 62 13.70 -22.75 -13.33
CA PHE A 62 13.93 -21.75 -12.28
C PHE A 62 14.13 -22.41 -10.91
N PRO A 63 15.38 -22.75 -10.54
CA PRO A 63 15.70 -23.24 -9.21
C PRO A 63 15.30 -22.21 -8.16
N GLY A 64 14.41 -22.59 -7.24
CA GLY A 64 13.93 -21.69 -6.19
C GLY A 64 12.77 -20.78 -6.59
N HIS A 65 12.03 -21.11 -7.66
CA HIS A 65 10.77 -20.42 -7.96
C HIS A 65 9.71 -20.71 -6.89
N TRP A 66 9.15 -19.64 -6.32
CA TRP A 66 8.05 -19.71 -5.36
C TRP A 66 7.02 -18.60 -5.59
N SER A 67 5.86 -18.73 -4.98
CA SER A 67 4.82 -17.70 -4.95
C SER A 67 4.14 -17.70 -3.58
N MET A 68 3.54 -16.58 -3.22
CA MET A 68 2.61 -16.51 -2.10
C MET A 68 1.18 -16.61 -2.62
N TRP A 69 0.30 -17.27 -1.86
CA TRP A 69 -1.11 -17.40 -2.23
C TRP A 69 -2.01 -17.29 -1.01
N VAL A 70 -3.07 -16.50 -1.15
CA VAL A 70 -4.13 -16.35 -0.15
C VAL A 70 -5.45 -16.75 -0.79
N PRO A 71 -6.13 -17.81 -0.31
CA PRO A 71 -7.43 -18.22 -0.84
C PRO A 71 -8.49 -17.15 -0.57
N TYR A 72 -9.46 -17.08 -1.48
CA TYR A 72 -10.70 -16.34 -1.26
C TYR A 72 -11.57 -17.05 -0.24
N ARG A 73 -12.48 -16.29 0.38
CA ARG A 73 -13.45 -16.89 1.28
C ARG A 73 -14.67 -17.35 0.49
N GLY A 74 -15.07 -18.60 0.68
CA GLY A 74 -16.33 -19.13 0.20
C GLY A 74 -17.52 -18.49 0.93
N SER A 75 -18.71 -18.64 0.36
CA SER A 75 -19.96 -18.13 0.96
C SER A 75 -20.29 -18.78 2.32
N ASP A 76 -19.76 -19.96 2.58
CA ASP A 76 -19.86 -20.70 3.84
C ASP A 76 -18.73 -20.38 4.84
N GLY A 77 -17.84 -19.45 4.49
CA GLY A 77 -16.67 -19.10 5.29
C GLY A 77 -15.48 -20.04 5.11
N SER A 78 -15.58 -21.08 4.28
CA SER A 78 -14.47 -21.98 3.95
C SER A 78 -13.46 -21.32 3.02
N ALA A 79 -12.27 -21.92 2.87
CA ALA A 79 -11.30 -21.48 1.89
C ALA A 79 -11.69 -21.96 0.48
N SER A 80 -11.78 -21.03 -0.46
CA SER A 80 -11.97 -21.33 -1.89
C SER A 80 -10.71 -21.98 -2.50
N GLY A 81 -10.91 -22.79 -3.54
CA GLY A 81 -9.80 -23.26 -4.39
C GLY A 81 -9.11 -22.13 -5.15
N LYS A 82 -9.81 -21.00 -5.33
CA LYS A 82 -9.27 -19.79 -5.98
C LYS A 82 -8.80 -18.78 -4.95
N GLY A 83 -7.82 -17.98 -5.33
CA GLY A 83 -7.28 -16.93 -4.48
C GLY A 83 -6.45 -15.90 -5.21
N THR A 84 -5.80 -15.04 -4.44
CA THR A 84 -4.83 -14.08 -4.94
C THR A 84 -3.44 -14.70 -4.81
N ARG A 85 -2.71 -14.74 -5.93
CA ARG A 85 -1.29 -15.15 -5.97
C ARG A 85 -0.40 -13.94 -6.18
N LEU A 86 0.62 -13.80 -5.34
CA LEU A 86 1.78 -12.96 -5.60
C LEU A 86 2.91 -13.87 -6.09
N HIS A 87 3.18 -13.82 -7.38
CA HIS A 87 4.23 -14.58 -8.02
C HIS A 87 5.55 -13.85 -7.85
N VAL A 88 6.62 -14.53 -7.43
CA VAL A 88 7.95 -13.92 -7.37
C VAL A 88 8.84 -14.56 -8.42
N THR A 89 9.55 -13.73 -9.18
CA THR A 89 10.51 -14.19 -10.20
C THR A 89 11.94 -13.91 -9.75
N GLY A 90 12.91 -14.64 -10.30
CA GLY A 90 14.34 -14.51 -9.92
C GLY A 90 14.89 -15.70 -9.12
N ASP A 91 16.10 -15.54 -8.60
CA ASP A 91 16.84 -16.61 -7.91
C ASP A 91 17.77 -16.06 -6.82
N SER A 92 18.37 -16.95 -6.00
CA SER A 92 19.21 -16.53 -4.88
C SER A 92 20.51 -15.81 -5.27
N ARG A 93 20.96 -15.96 -6.54
CA ARG A 93 22.17 -15.32 -7.07
C ARG A 93 21.85 -13.93 -7.63
N SER A 94 20.72 -13.76 -8.32
CA SER A 94 20.32 -12.51 -8.97
C SER A 94 19.39 -11.64 -8.12
N GLY A 95 18.80 -12.21 -7.06
CA GLY A 95 17.76 -11.58 -6.27
C GLY A 95 16.36 -11.94 -6.78
N PHE A 96 15.35 -11.61 -5.97
CA PHE A 96 13.94 -11.84 -6.30
C PHE A 96 13.28 -10.52 -6.70
N ALA A 97 12.53 -10.53 -7.79
CA ALA A 97 11.77 -9.40 -8.30
C ALA A 97 10.26 -9.71 -8.28
N HIS A 98 9.47 -8.66 -8.03
CA HIS A 98 8.04 -8.66 -8.25
C HIS A 98 7.66 -7.36 -8.96
N ASP A 99 6.86 -7.47 -10.01
CA ASP A 99 6.19 -6.35 -10.67
C ASP A 99 4.70 -6.44 -10.34
N PHE A 100 4.19 -5.49 -9.55
CA PHE A 100 2.80 -5.48 -9.11
C PHE A 100 1.77 -5.61 -10.23
N ALA A 101 2.07 -5.14 -11.45
CA ALA A 101 1.16 -5.23 -12.59
C ALA A 101 1.10 -6.63 -13.22
N HIS A 102 2.18 -7.42 -13.10
CA HIS A 102 2.33 -8.70 -13.78
C HIS A 102 2.32 -9.90 -12.84
N ASP A 103 2.71 -9.68 -11.59
CA ASP A 103 2.92 -10.74 -10.61
C ASP A 103 1.75 -10.89 -9.61
N PHE A 104 0.76 -10.02 -9.69
CA PHE A 104 -0.45 -10.08 -8.88
C PHE A 104 -1.61 -10.71 -9.68
N ASP A 105 -1.85 -11.99 -9.44
CA ASP A 105 -2.83 -12.80 -10.16
C ASP A 105 -4.07 -13.04 -9.28
N ARG A 106 -5.21 -12.48 -9.69
CA ARG A 106 -6.50 -12.64 -9.02
C ARG A 106 -7.26 -13.83 -9.63
N GLY A 107 -7.79 -14.69 -8.78
CA GLY A 107 -8.52 -15.89 -9.20
C GLY A 107 -7.64 -17.07 -9.51
N TYR A 108 -6.37 -17.02 -9.12
CA TYR A 108 -5.42 -18.12 -9.27
C TYR A 108 -5.87 -19.34 -8.48
N ASP A 109 -5.89 -20.49 -9.15
CA ASP A 109 -6.15 -21.81 -8.58
C ASP A 109 -4.88 -22.69 -8.70
N PRO A 110 -4.20 -23.04 -7.60
CA PRO A 110 -3.02 -23.91 -7.64
C PRO A 110 -3.33 -25.33 -8.12
N GLY A 111 -4.59 -25.78 -8.06
CA GLY A 111 -5.03 -27.08 -8.57
C GLY A 111 -5.21 -27.12 -10.09
N GLU A 112 -5.45 -25.97 -10.73
CA GLU A 112 -5.52 -25.83 -12.19
C GLU A 112 -4.14 -25.57 -12.84
N ASP A 113 -3.11 -25.24 -12.05
CA ASP A 113 -1.75 -25.03 -12.54
C ASP A 113 -1.07 -26.35 -12.92
N ASP A 114 -0.67 -26.50 -14.19
CA ASP A 114 0.00 -27.70 -14.70
C ASP A 114 1.28 -28.07 -13.93
N ARG A 115 1.94 -27.07 -13.34
CA ARG A 115 3.16 -27.29 -12.53
C ARG A 115 2.87 -27.91 -11.17
N ARG A 116 1.59 -27.91 -10.74
CA ARG A 116 1.10 -28.47 -9.48
C ARG A 116 1.99 -28.11 -8.30
N PRO A 117 2.10 -26.81 -7.95
CA PRO A 117 2.99 -26.38 -6.88
C PRO A 117 2.67 -27.09 -5.58
N TRP A 118 3.71 -27.40 -4.82
CA TRP A 118 3.53 -27.80 -3.43
C TRP A 118 3.15 -26.58 -2.59
N ALA A 119 2.03 -26.67 -1.87
CA ALA A 119 1.54 -25.60 -1.00
C ALA A 119 1.83 -25.90 0.48
N ARG A 120 2.39 -24.92 1.19
CA ARG A 120 2.61 -24.99 2.65
C ARG A 120 2.05 -23.74 3.34
N ALA A 121 1.26 -23.93 4.39
CA ALA A 121 0.84 -22.83 5.25
C ALA A 121 2.07 -22.22 5.95
N VAL A 122 2.23 -20.89 5.85
CA VAL A 122 3.40 -20.17 6.40
C VAL A 122 3.02 -19.06 7.38
N ALA A 123 1.83 -18.48 7.27
CA ALA A 123 1.39 -17.42 8.17
C ALA A 123 -0.14 -17.31 8.25
N ARG A 124 -0.61 -16.46 9.16
CA ARG A 124 -1.99 -15.98 9.26
C ARG A 124 -2.01 -14.49 8.93
N ILE A 125 -2.91 -14.07 8.06
CA ILE A 125 -3.14 -12.67 7.71
C ILE A 125 -4.52 -12.24 8.18
N GLU A 126 -4.63 -11.04 8.75
CA GLU A 126 -5.93 -10.50 9.18
C GLU A 126 -6.84 -10.30 7.97
N GLU A 127 -8.12 -10.67 8.11
CA GLU A 127 -9.13 -10.58 7.06
C GLU A 127 -9.20 -9.18 6.44
N ARG A 128 -9.17 -8.14 7.27
CA ARG A 128 -9.22 -6.73 6.85
C ARG A 128 -8.03 -6.29 5.96
N ARG A 129 -6.98 -7.10 5.84
CA ARG A 129 -5.80 -6.83 5.00
C ARG A 129 -5.89 -7.52 3.64
N VAL A 130 -6.95 -8.27 3.37
CA VAL A 130 -7.14 -9.04 2.14
C VAL A 130 -8.39 -8.55 1.44
N GLU A 131 -8.25 -8.21 0.16
CA GLU A 131 -9.38 -7.86 -0.70
C GLU A 131 -9.73 -9.05 -1.61
N ASP A 132 -10.96 -9.54 -1.50
CA ASP A 132 -11.52 -10.47 -2.46
C ASP A 132 -12.02 -9.73 -3.71
N PRO A 133 -11.98 -10.36 -4.90
CA PRO A 133 -12.63 -9.80 -6.07
C PRO A 133 -14.13 -9.63 -5.81
N PRO A 134 -14.77 -8.61 -6.40
CA PRO A 134 -16.21 -8.44 -6.27
C PRO A 134 -16.91 -9.72 -6.74
N THR A 135 -17.83 -10.23 -5.93
CA THR A 135 -18.71 -11.32 -6.37
C THR A 135 -19.42 -10.88 -7.65
N PRO A 136 -19.36 -11.64 -8.75
CA PRO A 136 -20.05 -11.25 -9.96
C PRO A 136 -21.54 -11.06 -9.66
N GLU A 137 -22.05 -9.85 -9.93
CA GLU A 137 -23.48 -9.53 -9.85
C GLU A 137 -24.24 -10.53 -10.72
N GLY A 138 -24.96 -11.45 -10.07
CA GLY A 138 -25.70 -12.50 -10.78
C GLY A 138 -25.79 -13.84 -10.05
N ALA A 139 -24.94 -14.10 -9.05
CA ALA A 139 -25.13 -15.22 -8.13
C ALA A 139 -26.23 -14.90 -7.10
N SER A 140 -27.46 -14.71 -7.58
CA SER A 140 -28.63 -14.60 -6.70
C SER A 140 -28.76 -15.87 -5.87
N ALA A 141 -28.86 -15.71 -4.56
CA ALA A 141 -29.28 -16.76 -3.64
C ALA A 141 -30.56 -17.44 -4.17
N PRO A 142 -30.72 -18.77 -4.03
CA PRO A 142 -31.95 -19.42 -4.45
C PRO A 142 -33.11 -18.82 -3.65
N ARG A 143 -34.05 -18.17 -4.35
CA ARG A 143 -35.35 -17.84 -3.79
C ARG A 143 -36.01 -19.17 -3.43
N GLY A 144 -36.17 -19.42 -2.13
CA GLY A 144 -36.94 -20.54 -1.62
C GLY A 144 -38.34 -20.52 -2.22
N VAL A 145 -38.78 -21.71 -2.63
CA VAL A 145 -40.16 -22.02 -3.03
C VAL A 145 -40.97 -22.31 -1.77
#